data_AF-A0A962A0B7-F1
#
_entry.id   AF-A0A962A0B7-F1
#
_cell.length_a   1.000
_cell.length_b   1.000
_cell.length_c   1.000
_cell.angle_alpha   90.00
_cell.angle_beta   90.00
_cell.angle_gamma   90.00
#
_symmetry.space_group_name_H-M   'P 1'
#
loop_
_entity.id
_entity.type
_entity.pdbx_description
1 polymer ?
#
loop_
_entity_poly.entity_id
_entity_poly.type
_entity_poly.pdbx_seq_one_letter_code
_entity_poly.pdbx_strand_id
1 'polypeptide(L)'
;MMRSPEFRNHTLSELEVLVGPALAANHVAIVEARDPKTGIVAPVAAALWAMVSADVDQRLSDVSIDKPRLEPKEWRSGPIPWIITAVGDQRALAALMEQLVSSRFPATPPKIRVRDKEGRAQVGHVSRSTPTGAAQPL
;
A
#
# COMPACT_ATOMS: atom_id res chain seq x y z
N MET A 1 -8.38 8.12 2.64
CA MET A 1 -8.72 8.11 1.19
C MET A 1 -9.40 9.40 0.74
N MET A 2 -10.62 9.76 1.17
CA MET A 2 -11.32 10.98 0.71
C MET A 2 -10.59 12.33 0.95
N ARG A 3 -9.58 12.35 1.83
CA ARG A 3 -8.73 13.52 2.10
C ARG A 3 -7.45 13.58 1.27
N SER A 4 -7.12 12.53 0.51
CA SER A 4 -5.93 12.47 -0.34
C SER A 4 -6.25 13.02 -1.75
N PRO A 5 -5.38 13.86 -2.35
CA PRO A 5 -5.60 14.38 -3.70
C PRO A 5 -5.85 13.29 -4.76
N GLU A 6 -5.21 12.13 -4.60
CA GLU A 6 -5.30 11.02 -5.55
C GLU A 6 -6.67 10.30 -5.54
N PHE A 7 -7.43 10.42 -4.44
CA PHE A 7 -8.70 9.73 -4.24
C PHE A 7 -9.89 10.67 -4.11
N ARG A 8 -9.67 11.99 -3.97
CA ARG A 8 -10.74 12.98 -3.73
C ARG A 8 -11.74 13.08 -4.88
N ASN A 9 -11.34 12.71 -6.10
CA ASN A 9 -12.19 12.73 -7.29
C ASN A 9 -12.72 11.34 -7.70
N HIS A 10 -12.39 10.27 -6.97
CA HIS A 10 -12.98 8.96 -7.21
C HIS A 10 -14.40 8.92 -6.66
N THR A 11 -15.28 8.22 -7.37
CA THR A 11 -16.65 7.96 -6.88
C THR A 11 -16.60 7.04 -5.65
N LEU A 12 -17.61 7.14 -4.78
CA LEU A 12 -17.72 6.26 -3.62
C LEU A 12 -17.73 4.77 -4.04
N SER A 13 -18.40 4.45 -5.14
CA SER A 13 -18.43 3.09 -5.71
C SER A 13 -17.06 2.58 -6.15
N GLU A 14 -16.18 3.44 -6.67
CA GLU A 14 -14.81 3.04 -7.02
C GLU A 14 -13.96 2.75 -5.77
N LEU A 15 -14.19 3.48 -4.68
CA LEU A 15 -13.55 3.21 -3.40
C LEU A 15 -14.06 1.91 -2.77
N GLU A 16 -15.35 1.60 -2.89
CA GLU A 16 -15.94 0.35 -2.38
C GLU A 16 -15.33 -0.89 -3.06
N VAL A 17 -15.14 -0.85 -4.38
CA VAL A 17 -14.53 -1.95 -5.14
C VAL A 17 -13.08 -2.21 -4.72
N LEU A 18 -12.36 -1.19 -4.25
CA LEU A 18 -10.99 -1.30 -3.76
C LEU A 18 -10.94 -1.76 -2.29
N VAL A 19 -11.76 -1.15 -1.43
CA VAL A 19 -11.68 -1.35 0.02
C VAL A 19 -12.41 -2.63 0.46
N GLY A 20 -13.55 -2.95 -0.15
CA GLY A 20 -14.37 -4.11 0.23
C GLY A 20 -13.60 -5.44 0.20
N PRO A 21 -12.93 -5.80 -0.90
CA PRO A 21 -12.14 -7.03 -0.96
C PRO A 21 -10.95 -7.03 0.00
N ALA A 22 -10.30 -5.88 0.21
CA ALA A 22 -9.20 -5.74 1.17
C ALA A 22 -9.67 -6.05 2.60
N LEU A 23 -10.81 -5.48 3.00
CA LEU A 23 -11.43 -5.72 4.31
C LEU A 23 -11.83 -7.19 4.46
N ALA A 24 -12.48 -7.77 3.46
CA ALA A 24 -12.89 -9.17 3.47
C ALA A 24 -11.69 -10.15 3.57
N ALA A 25 -10.55 -9.78 3.01
CA ALA A 25 -9.31 -10.53 3.13
C ALA A 25 -8.54 -10.25 4.43
N ASN A 26 -8.99 -9.30 5.26
CA ASN A 26 -8.22 -8.74 6.38
C ASN A 26 -6.84 -8.22 5.94
N HIS A 27 -6.77 -7.69 4.73
CA HIS A 27 -5.58 -7.15 4.09
C HIS A 27 -5.56 -5.61 4.14
N VAL A 28 -5.78 -5.08 5.34
CA VAL A 28 -5.79 -3.65 5.63
C VAL A 28 -4.90 -3.37 6.83
N ALA A 29 -4.15 -2.27 6.77
CA ALA A 29 -3.43 -1.72 7.91
C ALA A 29 -3.71 -0.22 7.97
N ILE A 30 -4.01 0.28 9.16
CA ILE A 30 -4.37 1.69 9.40
C ILE A 30 -3.54 2.18 10.59
N VAL A 31 -3.01 3.40 10.46
CA VAL A 31 -2.38 4.12 11.56
C VAL A 31 -3.23 5.32 11.89
N GLU A 32 -3.49 5.47 13.19
CA GLU A 32 -4.24 6.60 13.75
C GLU A 32 -3.29 7.52 14.51
N ALA A 33 -3.59 8.81 14.50
CA ALA A 33 -2.93 9.78 15.34
C ALA A 33 -3.96 10.52 16.19
N ARG A 34 -3.55 10.89 17.40
CA ARG A 34 -4.30 11.78 18.27
C ARG A 34 -3.86 13.22 18.01
N ASP A 35 -4.83 14.08 17.72
CA ASP A 35 -4.60 15.52 17.67
C ASP A 35 -4.31 16.04 19.10
N PRO A 36 -3.14 16.66 19.34
CA PRO A 36 -2.77 17.14 20.68
C PRO A 36 -3.60 18.33 21.17
N LYS A 37 -4.27 19.07 20.26
CA LYS A 37 -5.09 20.25 20.61
C LYS A 37 -6.54 19.89 20.87
N THR A 38 -7.09 18.99 20.05
CA THR A 38 -8.53 18.63 20.11
C THR A 38 -8.77 17.29 20.81
N GLY A 39 -7.73 16.48 21.01
CA GLY A 39 -7.82 15.15 21.60
C GLY A 39 -8.44 14.08 20.68
N ILE A 40 -8.89 14.47 19.48
CA ILE A 40 -9.55 13.61 18.50
C ILE A 40 -8.54 12.60 17.95
N VAL A 41 -8.94 11.33 17.87
CA VAL A 41 -8.18 10.27 17.21
C VAL A 41 -8.73 10.10 15.79
N ALA A 42 -7.87 10.15 14.79
CA ALA A 42 -8.26 9.99 13.40
C ALA A 42 -7.20 9.18 12.62
N PRO A 43 -7.62 8.44 11.58
CA PRO A 43 -6.70 7.74 10.69
C PRO A 43 -5.86 8.75 9.90
N VAL A 44 -4.55 8.58 9.95
CA VAL A 44 -3.56 9.42 9.25
C VAL A 44 -2.88 8.72 8.09
N ALA A 45 -2.86 7.39 8.10
CA ALA A 45 -2.36 6.58 7.00
C ALA A 45 -3.07 5.22 6.93
N ALA A 46 -3.17 4.66 5.73
CA ALA A 46 -3.70 3.33 5.47
C ALA A 46 -2.97 2.65 4.31
N ALA A 47 -2.85 1.33 4.37
CA ALA A 47 -2.30 0.49 3.31
C ALA A 47 -3.20 -0.73 3.09
N LEU A 48 -3.41 -1.09 1.83
CA LEU A 48 -4.15 -2.26 1.38
C LEU A 48 -3.22 -3.15 0.54
N TRP A 49 -3.31 -4.45 0.73
CA TRP A 49 -2.50 -5.41 -0.02
C TRP A 49 -3.32 -6.59 -0.55
N ALA A 50 -2.75 -7.30 -1.51
CA ALA A 50 -3.28 -8.54 -2.05
C ALA A 50 -2.21 -9.62 -2.04
N MET A 51 -2.64 -10.88 -1.92
CA MET A 51 -1.81 -12.07 -2.07
C MET A 51 -2.26 -12.76 -3.36
N VAL A 52 -1.46 -12.67 -4.42
CA VAL A 52 -1.91 -12.97 -5.78
C VAL A 52 -1.19 -14.17 -6.39
N SER A 53 -1.82 -14.79 -7.39
CA SER A 53 -1.21 -15.83 -8.23
C SER A 53 -0.19 -15.25 -9.22
N ALA A 54 0.60 -16.11 -9.86
CA ALA A 54 1.58 -15.71 -10.87
C ALA A 54 0.94 -15.00 -12.08
N ASP A 55 -0.23 -15.46 -12.55
CA ASP A 55 -0.92 -14.83 -13.68
C ASP A 55 -1.37 -13.39 -13.36
N VAL A 56 -1.85 -13.19 -12.12
CA VAL A 56 -2.26 -11.87 -11.63
C VAL A 56 -1.03 -10.98 -11.40
N ASP A 57 0.06 -11.53 -10.86
CA ASP A 57 1.34 -10.83 -10.72
C ASP A 57 1.88 -10.32 -12.06
N GLN A 58 1.82 -11.14 -13.11
CA GLN A 58 2.22 -10.76 -14.45
C GLN A 58 1.38 -9.58 -14.97
N ARG A 59 0.06 -9.65 -14.79
CA ARG A 59 -0.86 -8.57 -15.19
C ARG A 59 -0.65 -7.28 -14.41
N LEU A 60 -0.41 -7.36 -13.09
CA LEU A 60 -0.11 -6.18 -12.26
C LEU A 60 1.25 -5.57 -12.61
N SER A 61 2.22 -6.41 -12.98
CA SER A 61 3.57 -6.00 -13.37
C SER A 61 3.65 -5.33 -14.74
N ASP A 62 2.67 -5.56 -15.61
CA ASP A 62 2.64 -5.01 -16.96
C ASP A 62 2.41 -3.49 -16.94
N VAL A 63 3.48 -2.73 -17.15
CA VAL A 63 3.46 -1.27 -17.14
C VAL A 63 2.70 -0.65 -18.31
N SER A 64 2.40 -1.42 -19.36
CA SER A 64 1.59 -0.96 -20.50
C SER A 64 0.11 -0.79 -20.14
N ILE A 65 -0.37 -1.50 -19.12
CA ILE A 65 -1.75 -1.39 -18.61
C ILE A 65 -1.82 -0.23 -17.62
N ASP A 66 -2.45 0.90 -17.96
CA ASP A 66 -2.43 2.11 -17.10
C ASP A 66 -2.98 1.88 -15.68
N LYS A 67 -4.06 1.10 -15.55
CA LYS A 67 -4.73 0.78 -14.28
C LYS A 67 -5.21 -0.68 -14.24
N PRO A 68 -4.32 -1.64 -13.97
CA PRO A 68 -4.74 -3.03 -13.84
C PRO A 68 -5.68 -3.16 -12.64
N ARG A 69 -6.86 -3.75 -12.84
CA ARG A 69 -7.85 -3.98 -11.79
C ARG A 69 -7.70 -5.40 -11.23
N LEU A 70 -8.00 -5.54 -9.94
CA LEU A 70 -8.15 -6.82 -9.27
C LEU A 70 -9.64 -7.11 -9.09
N GLU A 71 -10.06 -8.30 -9.50
CA GLU A 71 -11.35 -8.86 -9.11
C GLU A 71 -11.31 -9.26 -7.64
N PRO A 72 -12.45 -9.28 -6.92
CA PRO A 72 -12.47 -9.63 -5.50
C PRO A 72 -11.81 -10.98 -5.17
N LYS A 73 -11.99 -12.00 -6.01
CA LYS A 73 -11.39 -13.33 -5.84
C LYS A 73 -9.86 -13.33 -5.99
N GLU A 74 -9.30 -12.33 -6.68
CA GLU A 74 -7.88 -12.24 -6.96
C GLU A 74 -7.07 -11.69 -5.77
N TRP A 75 -7.71 -11.10 -4.76
CA TRP A 75 -7.04 -10.55 -3.57
C TRP A 75 -6.35 -11.61 -2.71
N ARG A 76 -6.73 -12.89 -2.87
CA ARG A 76 -6.19 -14.06 -2.18
C ARG A 76 -5.91 -15.22 -3.15
N SER A 77 -5.59 -14.93 -4.41
CA SER A 77 -5.42 -15.97 -5.44
C SER A 77 -4.09 -16.71 -5.38
N GLY A 78 -3.11 -16.26 -4.59
CA GLY A 78 -1.82 -16.94 -4.50
C GLY A 78 -0.85 -16.34 -3.48
N PRO A 79 0.43 -16.72 -3.53
CA PRO A 79 1.40 -16.40 -2.49
C PRO A 79 2.15 -15.07 -2.69
N ILE A 80 1.98 -14.37 -3.83
CA ILE A 80 2.81 -13.22 -4.19
C ILE A 80 2.23 -11.94 -3.56
N PRO A 81 2.95 -11.26 -2.65
CA PRO A 81 2.41 -10.09 -1.98
C PRO A 81 2.51 -8.82 -2.85
N TRP A 82 1.43 -8.05 -2.90
CA TRP A 82 1.34 -6.77 -3.61
C TRP A 82 0.71 -5.69 -2.74
N ILE A 83 1.35 -4.53 -2.62
CA ILE A 83 0.72 -3.32 -2.11
C ILE A 83 -0.11 -2.70 -3.23
N ILE A 84 -1.43 -2.70 -3.04
CA ILE A 84 -2.39 -2.20 -4.03
C ILE A 84 -2.62 -0.71 -3.86
N THR A 85 -2.65 -0.25 -2.61
CA THR A 85 -2.86 1.17 -2.30
C THR A 85 -2.22 1.49 -0.97
N ALA A 86 -1.54 2.63 -0.90
CA ALA A 86 -1.00 3.20 0.32
C ALA A 86 -1.29 4.70 0.28
N VAL A 87 -1.92 5.23 1.33
CA VAL A 87 -2.40 6.62 1.36
C VAL A 87 -2.27 7.18 2.76
N GLY A 88 -1.82 8.43 2.89
CA GLY A 88 -1.73 9.10 4.18
C GLY A 88 -0.74 10.24 4.21
N ASP A 89 -0.51 10.77 5.40
CA ASP A 89 0.64 11.63 5.68
C ASP A 89 1.94 10.87 5.37
N GLN A 90 2.92 11.54 4.76
CA GLN A 90 4.13 10.89 4.27
C GLN A 90 4.94 10.19 5.39
N ARG A 91 5.03 10.80 6.58
CA ARG A 91 5.79 10.23 7.70
C ARG A 91 5.04 9.04 8.30
N ALA A 92 3.74 9.19 8.51
CA ALA A 92 2.90 8.10 9.01
C ALA A 92 2.86 6.92 8.03
N LEU A 93 2.83 7.19 6.73
CA LEU A 93 2.85 6.17 5.69
C LEU A 93 4.18 5.42 5.64
N ALA A 94 5.31 6.12 5.75
CA ALA A 94 6.62 5.47 5.81
C ALA A 94 6.72 4.50 6.99
N ALA A 95 6.33 4.94 8.19
CA ALA A 95 6.32 4.09 9.39
C ALA A 95 5.36 2.90 9.25
N LEU A 96 4.16 3.12 8.70
CA LEU A 96 3.19 2.06 8.43
C LEU A 96 3.76 1.01 7.48
N MET A 97 4.40 1.44 6.39
CA MET A 97 4.99 0.52 5.40
C MET A 97 6.14 -0.29 6.01
N GLU A 98 7.01 0.34 6.79
CA GLU A 98 8.09 -0.36 7.49
C GLU A 98 7.56 -1.44 8.45
N GLN A 99 6.56 -1.09 9.27
CA GLN A 99 5.91 -2.02 10.17
C GLN A 99 5.18 -3.15 9.42
N LEU A 100 4.48 -2.82 8.33
CA LEU A 100 3.73 -3.78 7.52
C LEU A 100 4.67 -4.81 6.88
N VAL A 101 5.75 -4.35 6.23
CA VAL A 101 6.75 -5.23 5.60
C VAL A 101 7.44 -6.10 6.66
N SER A 102 7.76 -5.54 7.82
CA SER A 102 8.43 -6.29 8.89
C SER A 102 7.55 -7.36 9.52
N SER A 103 6.25 -7.10 9.68
CA SER A 103 5.33 -8.00 10.36
C SER A 103 4.61 -9.01 9.45
N ARG A 104 4.27 -8.62 8.22
CA ARG A 104 3.45 -9.44 7.30
C ARG A 104 4.25 -10.10 6.18
N PHE A 105 5.39 -9.53 5.81
CA PHE A 105 6.16 -9.96 4.65
C PHE A 105 7.63 -10.27 4.97
N PRO A 106 7.93 -11.09 6.00
CA PRO A 106 9.31 -11.33 6.41
C PRO A 106 10.13 -12.13 5.37
N ALA A 107 9.47 -12.97 4.56
CA ALA A 107 10.13 -13.85 3.59
C ALA A 107 10.22 -13.26 2.19
N THR A 108 9.26 -12.43 1.77
CA THR A 108 9.17 -11.94 0.40
C THR A 108 8.68 -10.49 0.42
N PRO A 109 9.51 -9.52 0.03
CA PRO A 109 9.09 -8.11 -0.05
C PRO A 109 7.90 -7.94 -1.00
N PRO A 110 6.87 -7.17 -0.62
CA PRO A 110 5.72 -6.96 -1.49
C PRO A 110 6.11 -6.07 -2.67
N LYS A 111 5.54 -6.38 -3.84
CA LYS A 111 5.62 -5.52 -5.02
C LYS A 111 4.67 -4.33 -4.88
N ILE A 112 5.01 -3.22 -5.51
CA ILE A 112 4.15 -2.03 -5.58
C ILE A 112 4.31 -1.37 -6.94
N ARG A 113 3.21 -0.82 -7.45
CA ARG A 113 3.23 0.02 -8.64
C ARG A 113 3.27 1.49 -8.24
N VAL A 114 4.25 2.21 -8.72
CA VAL A 114 4.44 3.64 -8.48
C VAL A 114 4.46 4.39 -9.80
N ARG A 115 4.08 5.67 -9.79
CA ARG A 115 4.33 6.58 -10.92
C ARG A 115 5.50 7.48 -10.58
N ASP A 116 6.41 7.64 -11.54
CA ASP A 116 7.50 8.60 -11.39
C ASP A 116 7.01 10.05 -11.56
N LYS A 117 7.93 11.02 -11.45
CA LYS A 117 7.63 12.44 -11.63
C LYS A 117 7.12 12.79 -13.03
N GLU A 118 7.38 11.93 -14.02
CA GLU A 118 6.92 12.06 -15.41
C GLU A 118 5.60 11.31 -15.65
N GLY A 119 5.02 10.71 -14.61
CA GLY A 119 3.76 9.97 -14.67
C GLY A 119 3.88 8.55 -15.20
N ARG A 120 5.09 8.06 -15.50
CA ARG A 120 5.31 6.71 -16.02
C ARG A 120 5.19 5.70 -14.90
N ALA A 121 4.46 4.62 -15.18
CA ALA A 121 4.32 3.51 -14.25
C ALA A 121 5.62 2.70 -14.15
N GLN A 122 6.00 2.36 -12.93
CA GLN A 122 7.10 1.46 -12.62
C GLN A 122 6.67 0.48 -11.53
N VAL A 123 7.25 -0.71 -11.55
CA VAL A 123 7.04 -1.73 -10.52
C VAL A 123 8.29 -1.78 -9.66
N GLY A 124 8.11 -1.58 -8.36
CA GLY A 124 9.16 -1.68 -7.35
C GLY A 124 8.84 -2.74 -6.32
N HIS A 125 9.78 -2.95 -5.40
CA HIS A 125 9.58 -3.74 -4.20
C HIS A 125 9.67 -2.83 -2.98
N VAL A 126 8.80 -3.04 -1.99
CA VAL A 126 8.90 -2.34 -0.71
C VAL A 126 9.81 -3.13 0.21
N SER A 127 11.04 -2.65 0.32
CA SER A 127 12.03 -3.22 1.24
C SER A 127 12.00 -2.51 2.58
N ARG A 128 12.51 -3.19 3.61
CA ARG A 128 12.83 -2.55 4.89
C ARG A 128 13.88 -1.47 4.63
N SER A 129 13.68 -0.28 5.19
CA SER A 129 14.76 0.70 5.28
C SER A 129 15.82 0.16 6.23
N THR A 130 17.02 -0.10 5.72
CA THR A 130 18.18 -0.27 6.61
C THR A 130 18.37 1.07 7.34
N PRO A 131 18.49 1.10 8.68
CA PRO A 131 18.81 2.33 9.38
C PRO A 131 20.21 2.77 8.94
N THR A 132 20.30 3.78 8.07
CA THR A 132 21.54 4.49 7.78
C THR A 132 21.93 5.27 9.04
N GLY A 133 22.76 4.63 9.86
CA GLY A 133 23.23 5.14 11.14
C GLY A 133 24.33 4.27 11.74
N ALA A 134 25.30 3.83 10.93
CA ALA A 134 26.57 3.36 11.47
C ALA A 134 27.44 4.59 11.77
N ALA A 135 27.28 5.15 12.97
CA ALA A 135 28.30 5.99 13.56
C ALA A 135 29.58 5.15 13.68
N GLN A 136 30.65 5.59 13.02
CA GLN A 136 31.98 5.03 13.20
C GLN A 136 32.40 5.28 14.65
N PRO A 137 32.83 4.25 15.42
CA PRO A 137 33.54 4.50 16.65
C PRO A 137 34.93 5.09 16.32
N LEU A 138 35.32 6.04 17.18
CA LEU A 138 36.56 6.82 17.18
C LEU A 138 37.84 6.00 16.98
#